data_AF-A0A4Q2XN61-F1
#
_entry.id   AF-A0A4Q2XN61-F1
#
_cell.length_a   1.000
_cell.length_b   1.000
_cell.length_c   1.000
_cell.angle_alpha   90.00
_cell.angle_beta   90.00
_cell.angle_gamma   90.00
#
_symmetry.space_group_name_H-M   'P 1'
#
loop_
_entity.id
_entity.type
_entity.pdbx_description
1 polymer ?
#
loop_
_entity_poly.entity_id
_entity_poly.type
_entity_poly.pdbx_seq_one_letter_code
_entity_poly.pdbx_strand_id
1 'polypeptide(L)'
;MNPLLYSIAFVFIVGLLAWPVGKWLTWTVRTNRLDPFLGILLGKNISQGSNWKQYFLNLLGYNAVMFAITWGVLANQQHLPFNPDGMKAIPWHLVFNTTVSFVTNTNLQHYSGESTLSHLSQLTLMWLQFTSAATGIAAFVALTRGLSGSRNFGNFAQDTARILILFLLPLATLWAVAYTLTGVPMTMQGSATATTLEGATQMISRGPVAAFLAIKQLGTNGGGFFGPNSTHPFENPGFISN
;
A
#
# COMPACT_ATOMS: atom_id res chain seq x y z
N MET A 1 -12.83 -13.16 -25.01
CA MET A 1 -14.17 -12.85 -24.46
C MET A 1 -14.74 -11.65 -25.21
N ASN A 2 -16.05 -11.56 -25.42
CA ASN A 2 -16.64 -10.37 -26.05
C ASN A 2 -16.39 -9.15 -25.13
N PRO A 3 -15.77 -8.06 -25.62
CA PRO A 3 -15.41 -6.90 -24.79
C PRO A 3 -16.61 -6.28 -24.05
N LEU A 4 -17.79 -6.25 -24.69
CA LEU A 4 -19.00 -5.71 -24.07
C LEU A 4 -19.47 -6.58 -22.90
N LEU A 5 -19.47 -7.90 -23.08
CA LEU A 5 -19.83 -8.84 -22.01
C LEU A 5 -18.85 -8.74 -20.83
N TYR A 6 -17.55 -8.58 -21.11
CA TYR A 6 -16.54 -8.36 -20.08
C TYR A 6 -16.82 -7.08 -19.29
N SER A 7 -17.03 -5.95 -19.96
CA SER A 7 -17.31 -4.67 -19.30
C SER A 7 -18.58 -4.72 -18.44
N ILE A 8 -19.65 -5.35 -18.95
CA ILE A 8 -20.90 -5.52 -18.19
C ILE A 8 -20.66 -6.38 -16.95
N ALA A 9 -20.00 -7.53 -17.12
CA ALA A 9 -19.70 -8.42 -16.01
C ALA A 9 -18.80 -7.75 -14.96
N PHE A 10 -17.78 -7.00 -15.39
CA PHE A 10 -16.89 -6.25 -14.52
C PHE A 10 -17.64 -5.22 -13.69
N VAL A 11 -18.43 -4.33 -14.31
CA VAL A 11 -19.20 -3.31 -13.60
C VAL A 11 -20.21 -3.96 -12.64
N PHE A 12 -20.87 -5.03 -13.06
CA PHE A 12 -21.83 -5.76 -12.23
C PHE A 12 -21.15 -6.36 -10.98
N ILE A 13 -20.03 -7.06 -11.16
CA ILE A 13 -19.29 -7.67 -10.05
C ILE A 13 -18.76 -6.59 -9.10
N VAL A 14 -18.18 -5.51 -9.62
CA VAL A 14 -17.71 -4.38 -8.81
C VAL A 14 -18.85 -3.75 -8.02
N GLY A 15 -20.00 -3.49 -8.65
CA GLY A 15 -21.17 -2.95 -7.98
C GLY A 15 -21.70 -3.87 -6.87
N LEU A 16 -21.74 -5.18 -7.14
CA LEU A 16 -22.18 -6.19 -6.17
C LEU A 16 -21.24 -6.27 -4.96
N LEU A 17 -19.92 -6.22 -5.18
CA LEU A 17 -18.91 -6.26 -4.11
C LEU A 17 -18.77 -4.93 -3.36
N ALA A 18 -19.01 -3.80 -4.03
CA ALA A 18 -18.89 -2.47 -3.42
C ALA A 18 -19.85 -2.28 -2.24
N TRP A 19 -21.05 -2.89 -2.28
CA TRP A 19 -22.02 -2.76 -1.20
C TRP A 19 -21.58 -3.40 0.13
N PRO A 20 -21.22 -4.70 0.19
CA PRO A 20 -20.73 -5.31 1.43
C PRO A 20 -19.40 -4.70 1.88
N VAL A 21 -18.48 -4.37 0.95
CA VAL A 21 -17.21 -3.69 1.30
C VAL A 21 -17.47 -2.31 1.90
N GLY A 22 -18.40 -1.53 1.34
CA GLY A 22 -18.80 -0.24 1.88
C GLY A 22 -19.45 -0.34 3.27
N LYS A 23 -20.27 -1.37 3.51
CA LYS A 23 -20.80 -1.67 4.85
C LYS A 23 -19.69 -2.01 5.84
N TRP A 24 -18.70 -2.81 5.42
CA TRP A 24 -17.55 -3.13 6.26
C TRP A 24 -16.74 -1.88 6.59
N LEU A 25 -16.42 -1.03 5.62
CA LEU A 25 -15.71 0.23 5.87
C LEU A 25 -16.51 1.14 6.84
N THR A 26 -17.82 1.24 6.65
CA THR A 26 -18.70 2.01 7.54
C THR A 26 -18.67 1.46 8.98
N TRP A 27 -18.67 0.15 9.13
CA TRP A 27 -18.51 -0.50 10.44
C TRP A 27 -17.12 -0.22 11.03
N THR A 28 -16.06 -0.33 10.24
CA THR A 28 -14.67 -0.11 10.65
C THR A 28 -14.46 1.29 11.23
N VAL A 29 -15.04 2.32 10.63
CA VAL A 29 -14.87 3.70 11.12
C VAL A 29 -15.74 4.02 12.34
N ARG A 30 -16.79 3.23 12.60
CA ARG A 30 -17.74 3.44 13.72
C ARG A 30 -17.47 2.56 14.93
N THR A 31 -16.77 1.45 14.75
CA THR A 31 -16.52 0.47 15.82
C THR A 31 -15.48 0.98 16.82
N ASN A 32 -15.70 0.72 18.11
CA ASN A 32 -14.75 1.07 19.17
C ASN A 32 -13.91 -0.13 19.63
N ARG A 33 -13.94 -1.25 18.89
CA ARG A 33 -13.27 -2.51 19.28
C ARG A 33 -11.76 -2.35 19.50
N LEU A 34 -11.11 -1.45 18.76
CA LEU A 34 -9.67 -1.20 18.89
C LEU A 34 -9.33 -0.12 19.92
N ASP A 35 -10.30 0.62 20.44
CA ASP A 35 -10.03 1.81 21.25
C ASP A 35 -9.27 1.53 22.55
N PRO A 36 -9.56 0.45 23.30
CA PRO A 36 -8.76 0.11 24.47
C PRO A 36 -7.30 -0.15 24.12
N PHE A 37 -7.05 -0.88 23.03
CA PHE A 37 -5.70 -1.19 22.55
C PHE A 37 -4.97 0.06 22.04
N LEU A 38 -5.64 0.88 21.23
CA LEU A 38 -5.10 2.15 20.75
C LEU A 38 -4.85 3.13 21.89
N GLY A 39 -5.69 3.12 22.93
CA GLY A 39 -5.52 3.95 24.12
C GLY A 39 -4.27 3.60 24.92
N ILE A 40 -3.84 2.33 24.91
CA ILE A 40 -2.58 1.89 25.50
C ILE A 40 -1.38 2.35 24.67
N LEU A 41 -1.45 2.22 23.34
CA LEU A 41 -0.32 2.53 22.45
C LEU A 41 -0.13 4.01 22.16
N LEU A 42 -1.22 4.75 21.94
CA LEU A 42 -1.22 6.13 21.45
C LEU A 42 -1.71 7.12 22.53
N GLY A 43 -2.09 6.61 23.70
CA GLY A 43 -2.57 7.40 24.83
C GLY A 43 -4.08 7.46 24.95
N LYS A 44 -4.55 7.68 26.18
CA LYS A 44 -5.99 7.63 26.57
C LYS A 44 -6.87 8.66 25.83
N ASN A 45 -6.27 9.70 25.24
CA ASN A 45 -6.99 10.75 24.53
C ASN A 45 -7.28 10.40 23.06
N ILE A 46 -6.90 9.19 22.59
CA ILE A 46 -7.12 8.77 21.18
C ILE A 46 -8.60 8.75 20.77
N SER A 47 -9.52 8.59 21.73
CA SER A 47 -10.97 8.61 21.51
C SER A 47 -11.57 10.02 21.57
N GLN A 48 -10.77 11.05 21.88
CA GLN A 48 -11.26 12.43 21.89
C GLN A 48 -11.38 12.95 20.46
N GLY A 49 -12.59 13.40 20.13
CA GLY A 49 -12.88 14.05 18.85
C GLY A 49 -12.18 15.40 18.71
N SER A 50 -11.91 15.79 17.47
CA SER A 50 -11.20 17.02 17.12
C SER A 50 -12.03 17.87 16.16
N ASN A 51 -11.69 19.16 16.07
CA ASN A 51 -12.23 20.02 15.01
C ASN A 51 -11.49 19.78 13.69
N TRP A 52 -12.01 20.33 12.58
CA TRP A 52 -11.43 20.12 11.25
C TRP A 52 -9.97 20.60 11.15
N LYS A 53 -9.58 21.68 11.83
CA LYS A 53 -8.22 22.22 11.78
C LYS A 53 -7.23 21.25 12.42
N GLN A 54 -7.57 20.73 13.60
CA GLN A 54 -6.76 19.74 14.30
C GLN A 54 -6.66 18.44 13.50
N TYR A 55 -7.78 17.97 12.93
CA TYR A 55 -7.79 16.79 12.08
C TYR A 55 -6.86 16.96 10.86
N PHE A 56 -6.95 18.11 10.19
CA PHE A 56 -6.12 18.44 9.04
C PHE A 56 -4.63 18.57 9.39
N LEU A 57 -4.29 19.22 10.51
CA LEU A 57 -2.90 19.33 10.96
C LEU A 57 -2.31 17.97 11.33
N ASN A 58 -3.10 17.08 11.97
CA ASN A 58 -2.67 15.72 12.26
C ASN A 58 -2.44 14.90 10.98
N LEU A 59 -3.29 15.09 9.96
CA LEU A 59 -3.10 14.49 8.64
C LEU A 59 -1.77 14.97 8.02
N LEU A 60 -1.50 16.28 8.01
CA LEU A 60 -0.25 16.81 7.46
C LEU A 60 0.98 16.31 8.24
N GLY A 61 0.92 16.32 9.57
CA GLY A 61 1.99 15.82 10.43
C GLY A 61 2.28 14.34 10.19
N TYR A 62 1.24 13.53 10.02
CA TYR A 62 1.38 12.11 9.68
C TYR A 62 2.09 11.90 8.34
N ASN A 63 1.74 12.67 7.31
CA ASN A 63 2.41 12.62 6.01
C ASN A 63 3.87 13.09 6.07
N ALA A 64 4.18 14.08 6.88
CA ALA A 64 5.56 14.52 7.11
C ALA A 64 6.41 13.42 7.79
N VAL A 65 5.85 12.70 8.77
CA VAL A 65 6.51 11.57 9.41
C VAL A 65 6.73 10.42 8.42
N MET A 66 5.72 10.09 7.61
CA MET A 66 5.83 9.10 6.53
C MET A 66 6.96 9.41 5.54
N PHE A 67 7.03 10.68 5.13
CA PHE A 67 8.09 11.18 4.28
C PHE A 67 9.47 11.01 4.94
N ALA A 68 9.63 11.48 6.18
CA ALA A 68 10.92 11.45 6.87
C ALA A 68 11.47 10.02 7.07
N ILE A 69 10.60 9.08 7.48
CA ILE A 69 10.97 7.68 7.67
C ILE A 69 11.40 7.06 6.33
N THR A 70 10.58 7.23 5.28
CA THR A 70 10.86 6.63 3.97
C THR A 70 12.10 7.22 3.33
N TRP A 71 12.27 8.54 3.41
CA TRP A 71 13.49 9.21 2.98
C TRP A 71 14.71 8.61 3.66
N GLY A 72 14.65 8.45 4.99
CA GLY A 72 15.73 7.87 5.79
C GLY A 72 16.11 6.46 5.33
N VAL A 73 15.12 5.61 5.05
CA VAL A 73 15.34 4.26 4.54
C VAL A 73 15.95 4.28 3.14
N LEU A 74 15.33 4.97 2.18
CA LEU A 74 15.75 4.97 0.78
C LEU A 74 17.14 5.60 0.59
N ALA A 75 17.42 6.70 1.29
CA ALA A 75 18.72 7.39 1.22
C ALA A 75 19.88 6.55 1.79
N ASN A 76 19.58 5.59 2.67
CA ASN A 76 20.57 4.76 3.35
C ASN A 76 20.47 3.27 2.99
N GLN A 77 19.70 2.90 1.96
CA GLN A 77 19.34 1.49 1.71
C GLN A 77 20.54 0.54 1.60
N GLN A 78 21.69 1.03 1.12
CA GLN A 78 22.90 0.25 0.93
C GLN A 78 23.53 -0.24 2.26
N HIS A 79 23.17 0.41 3.37
CA HIS A 79 23.66 0.07 4.72
C HIS A 79 22.63 -0.69 5.56
N LEU A 80 21.43 -0.87 5.04
CA LEU A 80 20.31 -1.46 5.78
C LEU A 80 20.15 -2.96 5.50
N PRO A 81 19.53 -3.72 6.42
CA PRO A 81 19.28 -5.14 6.24
C PRO A 81 18.26 -5.40 5.12
N PHE A 82 18.03 -6.68 4.81
CA PHE A 82 17.14 -7.12 3.72
C PHE A 82 17.53 -6.54 2.35
N ASN A 83 18.84 -6.63 2.05
CA ASN A 83 19.41 -6.27 0.77
C ASN A 83 20.18 -7.46 0.16
N PRO A 84 19.49 -8.57 -0.17
CA PRO A 84 20.15 -9.81 -0.60
C PRO A 84 20.91 -9.66 -1.92
N ASP A 85 20.47 -8.73 -2.78
CA ASP A 85 21.07 -8.44 -4.08
C ASP A 85 22.12 -7.31 -4.03
N GLY A 86 22.43 -6.76 -2.84
CA GLY A 86 23.50 -5.78 -2.66
C GLY A 86 23.26 -4.43 -3.35
N MET A 87 22.00 -4.00 -3.45
CA MET A 87 21.54 -2.73 -4.02
C MET A 87 22.31 -1.54 -3.44
N LYS A 88 22.64 -0.58 -4.31
CA LYS A 88 23.52 0.55 -3.99
C LYS A 88 22.73 1.80 -3.61
N ALA A 89 23.47 2.86 -3.27
CA ALA A 89 22.86 4.15 -2.93
C ALA A 89 22.03 4.70 -4.09
N ILE A 90 20.88 5.29 -3.76
CA ILE A 90 19.97 5.94 -4.71
C ILE A 90 20.35 7.43 -4.79
N PRO A 91 20.43 8.04 -5.99
CA PRO A 91 20.59 9.49 -6.11
C PRO A 91 19.52 10.26 -5.33
N TRP A 92 19.91 11.32 -4.61
CA TRP A 92 19.02 12.03 -3.69
C TRP A 92 17.72 12.54 -4.34
N HIS A 93 17.78 12.97 -5.61
CA HIS A 93 16.61 13.47 -6.34
C HIS A 93 15.60 12.35 -6.64
N LEU A 94 16.08 11.12 -6.85
CA LEU A 94 15.22 9.95 -7.04
C LEU A 94 14.63 9.48 -5.71
N VAL A 95 15.39 9.56 -4.61
CA VAL A 95 14.85 9.36 -3.25
C VAL A 95 13.72 10.35 -2.98
N PHE A 96 13.93 11.63 -3.29
CA PHE A 96 12.90 12.67 -3.14
C PHE A 96 11.66 12.36 -3.96
N ASN A 97 11.83 12.17 -5.27
CA ASN A 97 10.72 11.91 -6.17
C ASN A 97 9.93 10.66 -5.75
N THR A 98 10.62 9.56 -5.44
CA THR A 98 9.99 8.31 -5.01
C THR A 98 9.25 8.47 -3.68
N THR A 99 9.85 9.15 -2.70
CA THR A 99 9.23 9.36 -1.39
C THR A 99 7.97 10.22 -1.51
N VAL A 100 8.05 11.37 -2.20
CA VAL A 100 6.87 12.23 -2.44
C VAL A 100 5.79 11.44 -3.15
N SER A 101 6.16 10.76 -4.24
CA SER A 101 5.25 9.98 -5.08
C SER A 101 4.43 8.95 -4.30
N PHE A 102 5.05 8.21 -3.38
CA PHE A 102 4.34 7.22 -2.57
C PHE A 102 3.57 7.85 -1.40
N VAL A 103 4.09 8.91 -0.78
CA VAL A 103 3.34 9.66 0.26
C VAL A 103 2.08 10.29 -0.32
N THR A 104 2.11 10.77 -1.57
CA THR A 104 0.96 11.35 -2.27
C THR A 104 0.05 10.31 -2.95
N ASN A 105 0.21 9.02 -2.64
CA ASN A 105 -0.58 7.93 -3.22
C ASN A 105 -0.56 7.90 -4.76
N THR A 106 0.51 8.43 -5.37
CA THR A 106 0.65 8.58 -6.82
C THR A 106 1.47 7.45 -7.41
N ASN A 107 2.53 7.08 -6.69
CA ASN A 107 3.44 5.98 -7.02
C ASN A 107 3.97 5.99 -8.46
N LEU A 108 4.21 7.20 -9.00
CA LEU A 108 5.08 7.42 -10.14
C LEU A 108 6.46 6.81 -9.90
N GLN A 109 6.99 6.11 -10.92
CA GLN A 109 8.28 5.43 -10.88
C GLN A 109 9.18 5.92 -12.00
N HIS A 110 10.29 6.55 -11.65
CA HIS A 110 11.41 6.86 -12.56
C HIS A 110 12.59 5.90 -12.33
N TYR A 111 12.28 4.66 -11.94
CA TYR A 111 13.23 3.61 -11.61
C TYR A 111 12.62 2.25 -11.95
N SER A 112 13.47 1.22 -12.08
CA SER A 112 13.01 -0.18 -12.15
C SER A 112 13.28 -0.83 -10.79
N GLY A 113 12.21 -1.19 -10.08
CA GLY A 113 12.27 -1.59 -8.67
C GLY A 113 13.24 -2.75 -8.41
N GLU A 114 13.31 -3.71 -9.33
CA GLU A 114 14.18 -4.87 -9.28
C GLU A 114 15.68 -4.59 -9.46
N SER A 115 16.02 -3.41 -9.97
CA SER A 115 17.40 -2.99 -10.22
C SER A 115 17.88 -1.86 -9.30
N THR A 116 16.94 -1.17 -8.66
CA THR A 116 17.21 0.04 -7.87
C THR A 116 16.97 -0.16 -6.39
N LEU A 117 15.97 -0.94 -5.98
CA LEU A 117 15.50 -0.96 -4.59
C LEU A 117 15.86 -2.28 -3.89
N SER A 118 16.34 -2.18 -2.66
CA SER A 118 16.46 -3.32 -1.76
C SER A 118 15.08 -3.83 -1.31
N HIS A 119 15.01 -5.04 -0.75
CA HIS A 119 13.75 -5.57 -0.22
C HIS A 119 13.22 -4.73 0.94
N LEU A 120 14.09 -4.17 1.80
CA LEU A 120 13.64 -3.24 2.84
C LEU A 120 13.05 -1.95 2.25
N SER A 121 13.65 -1.40 1.20
CA SER A 121 13.12 -0.25 0.48
C SER A 121 11.74 -0.57 -0.08
N GLN A 122 11.57 -1.72 -0.74
CA GLN A 122 10.28 -2.18 -1.27
C GLN A 122 9.24 -2.37 -0.15
N LEU A 123 9.61 -2.96 0.99
CA LEU A 123 8.71 -3.09 2.15
C LEU A 123 8.31 -1.73 2.73
N THR A 124 9.21 -0.74 2.71
CA THR A 124 8.91 0.63 3.16
C THR A 124 7.96 1.35 2.20
N LEU A 125 8.15 1.14 0.89
CA LEU A 125 7.21 1.61 -0.12
C LEU A 125 5.84 0.91 0.00
N MET A 126 5.82 -0.39 0.30
CA MET A 126 4.59 -1.12 0.63
C MET A 126 3.89 -0.53 1.85
N TRP A 127 4.64 -0.18 2.90
CA TRP A 127 4.08 0.50 4.06
C TRP A 127 3.42 1.83 3.67
N LEU A 128 4.07 2.64 2.83
CA LEU A 128 3.46 3.87 2.31
C LEU A 128 2.17 3.58 1.55
N GLN A 129 2.10 2.52 0.73
CA GLN A 129 0.87 2.15 0.01
C GLN A 129 -0.32 1.86 0.94
N PHE A 130 -0.06 1.36 2.15
CA PHE A 130 -1.09 1.21 3.17
C PHE A 130 -1.48 2.56 3.78
N THR A 131 -0.50 3.35 4.18
CA THR A 131 -0.72 4.54 4.99
C THR A 131 -1.20 5.75 4.19
N SER A 132 -0.79 5.88 2.92
CA SER A 132 -1.31 6.88 1.98
C SER A 132 -2.77 6.61 1.63
N ALA A 133 -3.11 5.35 1.34
CA ALA A 133 -4.49 4.93 1.09
C ALA A 133 -5.38 5.14 2.32
N ALA A 134 -4.91 4.75 3.50
CA ALA A 134 -5.63 4.99 4.76
C ALA A 134 -5.84 6.48 5.04
N THR A 135 -4.84 7.32 4.75
CA THR A 135 -4.94 8.78 4.86
C THR A 135 -6.06 9.33 3.96
N GLY A 136 -6.12 8.89 2.70
CA GLY A 136 -7.18 9.30 1.77
C GLY A 136 -8.58 8.89 2.23
N ILE A 137 -8.72 7.64 2.71
CA ILE A 137 -9.99 7.14 3.26
C ILE A 137 -10.38 7.92 4.52
N ALA A 138 -9.44 8.18 5.44
CA ALA A 138 -9.68 8.95 6.65
C ALA A 138 -10.13 10.40 6.33
N ALA A 139 -9.49 11.04 5.35
CA ALA A 139 -9.90 12.35 4.87
C ALA A 139 -11.33 12.34 4.29
N PHE A 140 -11.69 11.31 3.52
CA PHE A 140 -13.06 11.13 3.02
C PHE A 140 -14.06 10.93 4.17
N VAL A 141 -13.73 10.13 5.17
CA VAL A 141 -14.57 9.95 6.37
C VAL A 141 -14.78 11.28 7.10
N ALA A 142 -13.72 12.06 7.31
CA ALA A 142 -13.82 13.38 7.92
C ALA A 142 -14.71 14.34 7.09
N LEU A 143 -14.59 14.30 5.76
CA LEU A 143 -15.45 15.05 4.85
C LEU A 143 -16.93 14.65 5.02
N THR A 144 -17.25 13.36 5.08
CA THR A 144 -18.65 12.90 5.27
C THR A 144 -19.24 13.39 6.60
N ARG A 145 -18.44 13.44 7.68
CA ARG A 145 -18.85 14.01 8.98
C ARG A 145 -19.13 15.51 8.85
N GLY A 146 -18.30 16.25 8.11
CA GLY A 146 -18.52 17.67 7.84
C GLY A 146 -19.79 17.92 7.03
N LEU A 147 -20.02 17.14 5.96
CA LEU A 147 -21.22 17.24 5.11
C LEU A 147 -22.50 16.87 5.87
N SER A 148 -22.43 16.01 6.88
CA SER A 148 -23.57 15.72 7.75
C SER A 148 -23.84 16.81 8.80
N GLY A 149 -23.11 17.92 8.79
CA GLY A 149 -23.26 19.02 9.73
C GLY A 149 -22.51 18.86 11.07
N SER A 150 -21.68 17.82 11.23
CA SER A 150 -20.91 17.64 12.46
C SER A 150 -19.81 18.68 12.61
N ARG A 151 -19.63 19.21 13.83
CA ARG A 151 -18.45 20.00 14.21
C ARG A 151 -17.33 19.14 14.81
N ASN A 152 -17.63 17.88 15.12
CA ASN A 152 -16.67 16.89 15.57
C ASN A 152 -16.26 16.01 14.38
N PHE A 153 -15.01 16.14 13.98
CA PHE A 153 -14.42 15.43 12.83
C PHE A 153 -13.79 14.09 13.25
N GLY A 154 -13.89 13.70 14.53
CA GLY A 154 -13.26 12.49 15.07
C GLY A 154 -11.78 12.70 15.34
N ASN A 155 -11.03 11.60 15.40
CA ASN A 155 -9.59 11.61 15.65
C ASN A 155 -8.86 10.95 14.47
N PHE A 156 -7.98 11.69 13.80
CA PHE A 156 -7.28 11.23 12.61
C PHE A 156 -6.46 9.96 12.85
N ALA A 157 -5.70 9.89 13.95
CA ALA A 157 -4.87 8.73 14.25
C ALA A 157 -5.73 7.49 14.53
N GLN A 158 -6.87 7.68 15.21
CA GLN A 158 -7.84 6.61 15.46
C GLN A 158 -8.48 6.09 14.17
N ASP A 159 -8.97 6.98 13.30
CA ASP A 159 -9.58 6.60 12.03
C ASP A 159 -8.59 5.84 11.15
N THR A 160 -7.39 6.40 10.97
CA THR A 160 -6.32 5.81 10.17
C THR A 160 -5.92 4.44 10.72
N ALA A 161 -5.75 4.29 12.04
CA ALA A 161 -5.43 3.00 12.65
C ALA A 161 -6.52 1.94 12.43
N ARG A 162 -7.80 2.31 12.57
CA ARG A 162 -8.93 1.40 12.30
C ARG A 162 -8.98 0.99 10.83
N ILE A 163 -8.81 1.94 9.90
CA ILE A 163 -8.78 1.67 8.46
C ILE A 163 -7.62 0.71 8.11
N LEU A 164 -6.44 0.94 8.67
CA LEU A 164 -5.29 0.06 8.47
C LEU A 164 -5.55 -1.36 9.00
N ILE A 165 -5.92 -1.49 10.28
CA ILE A 165 -5.95 -2.78 10.98
C ILE A 165 -7.21 -3.60 10.65
N LEU A 166 -8.37 -2.96 10.53
CA LEU A 166 -9.65 -3.66 10.38
C LEU A 166 -10.16 -3.71 8.94
N PHE A 167 -9.56 -2.96 8.01
CA PHE A 167 -10.03 -2.88 6.63
C PHE A 167 -8.94 -3.21 5.61
N LEU A 168 -7.88 -2.40 5.51
CA LEU A 168 -6.84 -2.59 4.48
C LEU A 168 -6.02 -3.85 4.73
N LEU A 169 -5.51 -4.07 5.95
CA LEU A 169 -4.63 -5.21 6.24
C LEU A 169 -5.33 -6.57 6.05
N PRO A 170 -6.57 -6.79 6.54
CA PRO A 170 -7.28 -8.04 6.30
C PRO A 170 -7.57 -8.29 4.82
N LEU A 171 -8.07 -7.27 4.09
CA LEU A 171 -8.35 -7.39 2.66
C LEU A 171 -7.09 -7.62 1.82
N ALA A 172 -6.01 -6.87 2.09
CA ALA A 172 -4.74 -7.06 1.41
C ALA A 172 -4.14 -8.43 1.71
N THR A 173 -4.34 -8.98 2.91
CA THR A 173 -3.88 -10.34 3.23
C THR A 173 -4.64 -11.38 2.40
N LEU A 174 -5.97 -11.27 2.28
CA LEU A 174 -6.77 -12.16 1.43
C LEU A 174 -6.29 -12.12 -0.03
N TRP A 175 -6.07 -10.93 -0.57
CA TRP A 175 -5.56 -10.76 -1.93
C TRP A 175 -4.13 -11.24 -2.11
N ALA A 176 -3.24 -11.02 -1.14
CA ALA A 176 -1.87 -11.53 -1.19
C ALA A 176 -1.83 -13.06 -1.25
N VAL A 177 -2.70 -13.73 -0.49
CA VAL A 177 -2.87 -15.19 -0.57
C VAL A 177 -3.38 -15.59 -1.95
N ALA A 178 -4.42 -14.94 -2.47
CA ALA A 178 -4.95 -15.21 -3.81
C ALA A 178 -3.89 -15.05 -4.90
N TYR A 179 -3.11 -13.97 -4.87
CA TYR A 179 -2.02 -13.73 -5.81
C TYR A 179 -0.92 -14.80 -5.73
N THR A 180 -0.56 -15.21 -4.51
CA THR A 180 0.42 -16.28 -4.31
C THR A 180 -0.06 -17.59 -4.93
N LEU A 181 -1.35 -17.92 -4.77
CA LEU A 181 -1.95 -19.13 -5.37
C LEU A 181 -1.99 -19.08 -6.91
N THR A 182 -2.03 -17.88 -7.51
CA THR A 182 -1.96 -17.71 -8.97
C THR A 182 -0.52 -17.66 -9.52
N GLY A 183 0.50 -17.77 -8.66
CA GLY A 183 1.91 -17.81 -9.08
C GLY A 183 2.69 -16.50 -8.90
N VAL A 184 2.13 -15.50 -8.22
CA VAL A 184 2.88 -14.30 -7.84
C VAL A 184 3.90 -14.65 -6.74
N PRO A 185 5.19 -14.28 -6.88
CA PRO A 185 6.20 -14.60 -5.87
C PRO A 185 5.90 -13.98 -4.51
N MET A 186 6.14 -14.75 -3.45
CA MET A 186 6.14 -14.28 -2.07
C MET A 186 7.35 -14.88 -1.33
N THR A 187 8.49 -14.19 -1.39
CA THR A 187 9.74 -14.65 -0.78
C THR A 187 10.60 -13.48 -0.30
N MET A 188 11.47 -13.71 0.67
CA MET A 188 12.49 -12.75 1.10
C MET A 188 13.88 -13.06 0.53
N GLN A 189 14.00 -14.08 -0.32
CA GLN A 189 15.25 -14.41 -1.00
C GLN A 189 15.56 -13.38 -2.11
N GLY A 190 16.85 -13.16 -2.39
CA GLY A 190 17.30 -12.36 -3.54
C GLY A 190 17.08 -13.07 -4.87
N SER A 191 17.57 -12.50 -5.95
CA SER A 191 17.41 -12.99 -7.32
C SER A 191 17.79 -14.46 -7.45
N ALA A 192 17.00 -15.22 -8.21
CA ALA A 192 17.32 -16.60 -8.56
C ALA A 192 18.20 -16.62 -9.81
N THR A 193 19.25 -17.43 -9.82
CA THR A 193 20.07 -17.69 -11.00
C THR A 193 19.53 -18.93 -11.70
N ALA A 194 19.23 -18.83 -13.00
CA ALA A 194 18.76 -19.92 -13.84
C ALA A 194 19.63 -20.07 -15.09
N THR A 195 19.91 -21.31 -15.47
CA THR A 195 20.50 -21.62 -16.78
C THR A 195 19.37 -21.87 -17.77
N THR A 196 19.33 -21.12 -18.87
CA THR A 196 18.30 -21.23 -19.90
C THR A 196 18.51 -22.51 -20.73
N LEU A 197 17.49 -22.88 -21.52
CA LEU A 197 17.59 -24.03 -22.43
C LEU A 197 18.70 -23.89 -23.48
N GLU A 198 19.09 -22.65 -23.80
CA GLU A 198 20.20 -22.32 -24.71
C GLU A 198 21.56 -22.29 -23.99
N GLY A 199 21.60 -22.55 -22.67
CA GLY A 199 22.81 -22.55 -21.87
C GLY A 199 23.23 -21.17 -21.33
N ALA A 200 22.49 -20.10 -21.62
CA ALA A 200 22.77 -18.78 -21.08
C ALA A 200 22.40 -18.69 -19.59
N THR A 201 23.06 -17.81 -18.83
CA THR A 201 22.69 -17.53 -17.43
C THR A 201 21.73 -16.35 -17.38
N GLN A 202 20.62 -16.51 -16.67
CA GLN A 202 19.62 -15.47 -16.41
C GLN A 202 19.49 -15.24 -14.90
N MET A 203 19.43 -13.97 -14.52
CA MET A 203 19.02 -13.56 -13.17
C MET A 203 17.54 -13.20 -13.17
N ILE A 204 16.80 -13.80 -12.24
CA ILE A 204 15.36 -13.66 -12.11
C ILE A 204 15.07 -12.97 -10.77
N SER A 205 14.74 -11.69 -10.83
CA SER A 205 14.40 -10.90 -9.66
C SER A 205 13.09 -11.39 -9.02
N ARG A 206 13.08 -11.46 -7.68
CA ARG A 206 11.95 -11.93 -6.88
C ARG A 206 11.94 -11.23 -5.53
N GLY A 207 10.84 -11.36 -4.79
CA GLY A 207 10.66 -10.71 -3.50
C GLY A 207 9.25 -10.95 -2.94
N PRO A 208 8.81 -10.15 -1.96
CA PRO A 208 7.48 -10.24 -1.37
C PRO A 208 6.42 -9.58 -2.28
N VAL A 209 6.40 -9.98 -3.56
CA VAL A 209 5.62 -9.33 -4.62
C VAL A 209 4.11 -9.44 -4.37
N ALA A 210 3.63 -10.60 -3.89
CA ALA A 210 2.20 -10.82 -3.67
C ALA A 210 1.61 -9.85 -2.62
N ALA A 211 2.32 -9.64 -1.51
CA ALA A 211 1.92 -8.69 -0.48
C ALA A 211 1.96 -7.24 -0.98
N PHE A 212 2.99 -6.90 -1.75
CA PHE A 212 3.17 -5.58 -2.34
C PHE A 212 2.04 -5.25 -3.33
N LEU A 213 1.73 -6.19 -4.23
CA LEU A 213 0.68 -6.08 -5.24
C LEU A 213 -0.71 -5.95 -4.61
N ALA A 214 -0.98 -6.68 -3.53
CA ALA A 214 -2.29 -6.66 -2.89
C ALA A 214 -2.70 -5.27 -2.41
N ILE A 215 -1.81 -4.56 -1.69
CA ILE A 215 -2.11 -3.19 -1.26
C ILE A 215 -2.00 -2.18 -2.41
N LYS A 216 -1.12 -2.43 -3.38
CA LYS A 216 -1.00 -1.60 -4.57
C LYS A 216 -2.35 -1.45 -5.30
N GLN A 217 -3.02 -2.57 -5.55
CA GLN A 217 -4.31 -2.59 -6.23
C GLN A 217 -5.44 -2.10 -5.31
N LEU A 218 -5.50 -2.63 -4.08
CA LEU A 218 -6.57 -2.30 -3.12
C LEU A 218 -6.60 -0.82 -2.75
N GLY A 219 -5.45 -0.21 -2.52
CA GLY A 219 -5.31 1.19 -2.13
C GLY A 219 -5.22 2.17 -3.30
N THR A 220 -5.46 1.70 -4.54
CA THR A 220 -5.38 2.49 -5.78
C THR A 220 -4.06 3.27 -5.87
N ASN A 221 -2.97 2.62 -5.50
CA ASN A 221 -1.64 3.23 -5.41
C ASN A 221 -0.94 3.19 -6.77
N GLY A 222 -0.83 1.99 -7.36
CA GLY A 222 -0.32 1.80 -8.71
C GLY A 222 1.18 1.62 -8.87
N GLY A 223 2.01 1.78 -7.83
CA GLY A 223 3.46 1.51 -7.92
C GLY A 223 3.76 0.02 -7.99
N GLY A 224 4.51 -0.43 -9.00
CA GLY A 224 4.90 -1.83 -9.19
C GLY A 224 6.13 -2.24 -8.39
N PHE A 225 6.27 -3.53 -8.11
CA PHE A 225 7.51 -4.09 -7.55
C PHE A 225 8.61 -4.09 -8.61
N PHE A 226 8.23 -4.35 -9.86
CA PHE A 226 9.11 -4.34 -11.05
C PHE A 226 8.81 -3.11 -11.94
N GLY A 227 9.77 -2.73 -12.78
CA GLY A 227 9.64 -1.61 -13.72
C GLY A 227 8.40 -1.70 -14.64
N PRO A 228 8.14 -2.85 -15.30
CA PRO A 228 6.94 -3.03 -16.15
C PRO A 228 5.62 -3.15 -15.39
N ASN A 229 5.65 -3.11 -14.05
CA ASN A 229 4.46 -3.03 -13.21
C ASN A 229 3.49 -4.21 -13.49
N SER A 230 2.18 -3.96 -13.62
CA SER A 230 1.14 -4.99 -13.84
C SER A 230 1.23 -5.71 -15.20
N THR A 231 2.22 -5.39 -16.04
CA THR A 231 2.53 -6.18 -17.25
C THR A 231 3.64 -7.21 -17.00
N HIS A 232 4.31 -7.16 -15.84
CA HIS A 232 5.32 -8.13 -15.47
C HIS A 232 4.66 -9.47 -15.09
N PRO A 233 5.13 -10.63 -15.60
CA PRO A 233 4.51 -11.94 -15.32
C PRO A 233 4.45 -12.30 -13.83
N PHE A 234 5.39 -11.80 -13.02
CA PHE A 234 5.35 -11.96 -11.56
C PHE A 234 4.43 -10.98 -10.83
N GLU A 235 3.88 -9.95 -11.47
CA GLU A 235 2.80 -9.14 -10.89
C GLU A 235 1.43 -9.50 -11.45
N ASN A 236 1.37 -10.07 -12.65
CA ASN A 236 0.12 -10.44 -13.29
C ASN A 236 0.30 -11.72 -14.12
N PRO A 237 0.31 -12.90 -13.48
CA PRO A 237 0.63 -14.17 -14.13
C PRO A 237 -0.42 -14.64 -15.14
N GLY A 238 -1.65 -14.13 -15.09
CA GLY A 238 -2.67 -14.50 -16.08
C GLY A 238 -3.98 -13.74 -15.95
N PHE A 239 -4.96 -14.15 -16.75
CA PHE A 239 -6.25 -13.46 -16.86
C PHE A 239 -7.04 -13.39 -15.55
N ILE A 240 -6.91 -14.40 -14.67
CA ILE A 240 -7.65 -14.44 -13.40
C ILE A 240 -7.09 -13.45 -12.38
N SER A 241 -5.77 -13.23 -12.38
CA SER A 241 -5.13 -12.26 -11.48
C SER A 241 -5.32 -10.80 -11.91
N ASN A 242 -5.68 -10.60 -13.19
CA ASN A 242 -5.90 -9.29 -13.81
C ASN A 242 -7.32 -8.78 -13.62
#